data_AF-A0A2G2Z948-F1
#
_entry.id   AF-A0A2G2Z948-F1
#
_cell.length_a   1.000
_cell.length_b   1.000
_cell.length_c   1.000
_cell.angle_alpha   90.00
_cell.angle_beta   90.00
_cell.angle_gamma   90.00
#
_symmetry.space_group_name_H-M   'P 1'
#
loop_
_entity.id
_entity.type
_entity.pdbx_description
1 polymer ?
#
loop_
_entity_poly.entity_id
_entity_poly.type
_entity_poly.pdbx_seq_one_letter_code
_entity_poly.pdbx_strand_id
1 'polypeptide(L)'
;MNGNPLSNSNLSFFFHSNTQQGAAKKVLQVLQKPNVPTELQYKFALDLIMLDAYETVESWMTTKSLNPRKLIPAMMRYSSEPHAKNETHEVIKYLEYCVHRLQNEDPGIHNLLLSLYTKKEDESALLSFLECKFGKGQPGGPEFFYDPKYALRLCLKEKRMRACVHIYSMMSMHEEAVALALQVDPELAMAETDKVEDDEDLRKKLWLMIAKHAIEQEKGTKRENIRKAIAFLKETDDLLKIEDILPFFPDFALIDDFKASSTSVVLHCFK
;
A
#
# COMPACT_ATOMS: atom_id res chain seq x y z
N MET A 1 -34.68 -45.18 14.30
CA MET A 1 -34.06 -44.96 12.98
C MET A 1 -33.46 -43.55 12.98
N ASN A 2 -32.24 -43.41 13.50
CA ASN A 2 -31.53 -42.13 13.57
C ASN A 2 -30.63 -42.01 12.33
N GLY A 3 -31.21 -41.53 11.23
CA GLY A 3 -30.43 -41.15 10.05
C GLY A 3 -29.71 -39.85 10.34
N ASN A 4 -28.38 -39.90 10.42
CA ASN A 4 -27.54 -38.71 10.57
C ASN A 4 -27.76 -37.81 9.34
N PRO A 5 -28.37 -36.61 9.45
CA PRO A 5 -28.79 -35.83 8.28
C PRO A 5 -27.62 -35.26 7.46
N LEU A 6 -26.42 -35.27 8.04
CA LEU A 6 -25.25 -34.51 7.60
C LEU A 6 -24.15 -35.44 7.05
N SER A 7 -24.49 -36.37 6.16
CA SER A 7 -23.44 -37.01 5.35
C SER A 7 -22.83 -35.97 4.41
N ASN A 8 -21.52 -36.05 4.16
CA ASN A 8 -20.82 -35.17 3.22
C ASN A 8 -21.53 -35.10 1.85
N SER A 9 -22.10 -36.23 1.42
CA SER A 9 -22.86 -36.39 0.19
C SER A 9 -24.16 -35.59 0.18
N ASN A 10 -24.88 -35.54 1.32
CA ASN A 10 -26.13 -34.78 1.44
C ASN A 10 -25.87 -33.27 1.41
N LEU A 11 -24.78 -32.80 2.02
CA LEU A 11 -24.41 -31.38 1.98
C LEU A 11 -23.97 -30.97 0.59
N SER A 12 -23.11 -31.74 -0.08
CA SER A 12 -22.74 -31.46 -1.48
C SER A 12 -23.97 -31.46 -2.40
N PHE A 13 -24.89 -32.41 -2.24
CA PHE A 13 -26.15 -32.41 -3.01
C PHE A 13 -27.01 -31.18 -2.69
N PHE A 14 -27.09 -30.78 -1.42
CA PHE A 14 -27.82 -29.59 -0.97
C PHE A 14 -27.22 -28.29 -1.53
N PHE A 15 -25.90 -28.20 -1.67
CA PHE A 15 -25.23 -27.10 -2.36
C PHE A 15 -25.58 -27.06 -3.85
N HIS A 16 -25.58 -28.22 -4.53
CA HIS A 16 -25.92 -28.30 -5.95
C HIS A 16 -27.41 -28.07 -6.23
N SER A 17 -28.29 -28.40 -5.29
CA SER A 17 -29.75 -28.22 -5.45
C SER A 17 -30.24 -26.81 -5.15
N ASN A 18 -29.47 -26.00 -4.42
CA ASN A 18 -29.88 -24.67 -3.97
C ASN A 18 -29.10 -23.57 -4.71
N THR A 19 -29.38 -23.39 -6.00
CA THR A 19 -28.85 -22.30 -6.85
C THR A 19 -29.77 -21.07 -6.89
N GLN A 20 -30.65 -20.91 -5.90
CA GLN A 20 -31.65 -19.83 -5.82
C GLN A 20 -31.27 -18.81 -4.72
N GLN A 21 -31.67 -17.54 -4.89
CA GLN A 21 -31.50 -16.49 -3.86
C GLN A 21 -32.00 -16.97 -2.48
N GLY A 22 -31.18 -16.77 -1.43
CA GLY A 22 -31.48 -17.22 -0.06
C GLY A 22 -31.04 -18.65 0.28
N ALA A 23 -30.45 -19.37 -0.67
CA ALA A 23 -29.80 -20.66 -0.45
C ALA A 23 -28.66 -20.58 0.57
N ALA A 24 -27.74 -19.62 0.39
CA ALA A 24 -26.58 -19.44 1.26
C ALA A 24 -27.00 -19.30 2.73
N LYS A 25 -27.99 -18.46 3.02
CA LYS A 25 -28.51 -18.27 4.38
C LYS A 25 -29.02 -19.56 5.03
N LYS A 26 -29.74 -20.40 4.29
CA LYS A 26 -30.22 -21.70 4.81
C LYS A 26 -29.05 -22.64 5.08
N VAL A 27 -28.07 -22.68 4.20
CA VAL A 27 -26.86 -23.52 4.37
C VAL A 27 -26.06 -23.05 5.59
N LEU A 28 -25.83 -21.74 5.71
CA LEU A 28 -25.10 -21.13 6.83
C LEU A 28 -25.81 -21.42 8.16
N GLN A 29 -27.14 -21.30 8.22
CA GLN A 29 -27.93 -21.65 9.41
C GLN A 29 -27.76 -23.12 9.83
N VAL A 30 -27.54 -24.04 8.89
CA VAL A 30 -27.25 -25.44 9.20
C VAL A 30 -25.81 -25.58 9.69
N LEU A 31 -24.85 -24.95 9.01
CA LEU A 31 -23.42 -25.03 9.31
C LEU A 31 -23.01 -24.35 10.62
N GLN A 32 -23.79 -23.40 11.12
CA GLN A 32 -23.56 -22.71 12.39
C GLN A 32 -24.19 -23.40 13.61
N LYS A 33 -24.89 -24.53 13.43
CA LYS A 33 -25.47 -25.27 14.56
C LYS A 33 -24.35 -25.83 15.46
N PRO A 34 -24.51 -25.83 16.80
CA PRO A 34 -23.47 -26.30 17.74
C PRO A 34 -22.97 -27.73 17.49
N ASN A 35 -23.82 -28.60 16.94
CA ASN A 35 -23.50 -30.00 16.67
C ASN A 35 -22.77 -30.21 15.32
N VAL A 36 -22.53 -29.14 14.56
CA VAL A 36 -21.90 -29.22 13.24
C VAL A 36 -20.43 -28.80 13.35
N PRO A 37 -19.48 -29.64 12.90
CA PRO A 37 -18.06 -29.31 12.98
C PRO A 37 -17.71 -28.05 12.19
N THR A 38 -16.94 -27.15 12.80
CA THR A 38 -16.44 -25.92 12.15
C THR A 38 -15.61 -26.22 10.89
N GLU A 39 -14.98 -27.40 10.80
CA GLU A 39 -14.24 -27.82 9.60
C GLU A 39 -15.10 -27.86 8.33
N LEU A 40 -16.42 -28.08 8.45
CA LEU A 40 -17.31 -28.01 7.30
C LEU A 40 -17.46 -26.58 6.77
N GLN A 41 -17.37 -25.56 7.63
CA GLN A 41 -17.40 -24.17 7.19
C GLN A 41 -16.15 -23.82 6.37
N TYR A 42 -14.97 -24.31 6.74
CA TYR A 42 -13.76 -24.13 5.92
C TYR A 42 -13.85 -24.92 4.61
N LYS A 43 -14.33 -26.17 4.67
CA LYS A 43 -14.47 -27.04 3.49
C LYS A 43 -15.36 -26.42 2.42
N PHE A 44 -16.49 -25.84 2.82
CA PHE A 44 -17.47 -25.24 1.92
C PHE A 44 -17.31 -23.72 1.78
N ALA A 45 -16.25 -23.12 2.34
CA ALA A 45 -16.07 -21.66 2.32
C ALA A 45 -16.09 -21.07 0.91
N LEU A 46 -15.44 -21.74 -0.04
CA LEU A 46 -15.43 -21.32 -1.45
C LEU A 46 -16.82 -21.44 -2.08
N ASP A 47 -17.50 -22.57 -1.89
CA ASP A 47 -18.84 -22.78 -2.46
C ASP A 47 -19.86 -21.76 -1.90
N LEU A 48 -19.73 -21.42 -0.61
CA LEU A 48 -20.57 -20.42 0.04
C LEU A 48 -20.32 -19.01 -0.49
N ILE A 49 -19.06 -18.58 -0.58
CA ILE A 49 -18.75 -17.23 -1.03
C ILE A 49 -19.05 -17.04 -2.53
N MET A 50 -18.90 -18.08 -3.34
CA MET A 50 -19.32 -18.08 -4.75
C MET A 50 -20.84 -18.06 -4.90
N LEU A 51 -21.58 -18.59 -3.94
CA LEU A 51 -23.05 -18.60 -3.95
C LEU A 51 -23.64 -17.26 -3.52
N ASP A 52 -23.12 -16.67 -2.44
CA ASP A 52 -23.51 -15.36 -1.92
C ASP A 52 -22.39 -14.79 -1.04
N ALA A 53 -21.60 -13.87 -1.59
CA ALA A 53 -20.44 -13.33 -0.89
C ALA A 53 -20.83 -12.50 0.33
N TYR A 54 -21.90 -11.72 0.23
CA TYR A 54 -22.37 -10.84 1.29
C TYR A 54 -22.86 -11.63 2.51
N GLU A 55 -23.82 -12.54 2.33
CA GLU A 55 -24.36 -13.35 3.44
C GLU A 55 -23.27 -14.25 4.06
N THR A 56 -22.35 -14.76 3.24
CA THR A 56 -21.23 -15.60 3.72
C THR A 56 -20.27 -14.81 4.60
N VAL A 57 -19.88 -13.60 4.16
CA VAL A 57 -18.96 -12.75 4.91
C VAL A 57 -19.58 -12.24 6.21
N GLU A 58 -20.85 -11.82 6.20
CA GLU A 58 -21.58 -11.45 7.43
C GLU A 58 -21.62 -12.60 8.43
N SER A 59 -21.84 -13.83 7.95
CA SER A 59 -21.76 -15.04 8.76
C SER A 59 -20.36 -15.27 9.34
N TRP A 60 -19.29 -15.04 8.57
CA TRP A 60 -17.92 -15.17 9.09
C TRP A 60 -17.59 -14.12 10.15
N MET A 61 -18.09 -12.88 10.02
CA MET A 61 -17.86 -11.82 11.01
C MET A 61 -18.56 -12.10 12.34
N THR A 62 -19.74 -12.73 12.31
CA THR A 62 -20.53 -13.06 13.51
C THR A 62 -20.05 -14.34 14.21
N THR A 63 -19.32 -15.21 13.52
CA THR A 63 -18.87 -16.51 14.06
C THR A 63 -17.50 -16.39 14.75
N LYS A 64 -17.50 -16.35 16.09
CA LYS A 64 -16.28 -16.15 16.90
C LYS A 64 -15.25 -17.29 16.86
N SER A 65 -15.65 -18.50 16.47
CA SER A 65 -14.79 -19.70 16.48
C SER A 65 -14.00 -19.91 15.19
N LEU A 66 -14.23 -19.09 14.15
CA LEU A 66 -13.52 -19.22 12.88
C LEU A 66 -12.10 -18.67 12.98
N ASN A 67 -11.17 -19.39 12.37
CA ASN A 67 -9.80 -18.94 12.15
C ASN A 67 -9.73 -18.30 10.75
N PRO A 68 -9.51 -16.97 10.63
CA PRO A 68 -9.46 -16.29 9.35
C PRO A 68 -8.43 -16.88 8.38
N ARG A 69 -7.29 -17.37 8.90
CA ARG A 69 -6.22 -17.95 8.08
C ARG A 69 -6.69 -19.17 7.29
N LYS A 70 -7.59 -19.98 7.85
CA LYS A 70 -8.15 -21.16 7.16
C LYS A 70 -9.12 -20.79 6.04
N LEU A 71 -9.60 -19.54 5.98
CA LEU A 71 -10.48 -19.03 4.93
C LEU A 71 -9.71 -18.41 3.75
N ILE A 72 -8.41 -18.11 3.92
CA ILE A 72 -7.55 -17.53 2.87
C ILE A 72 -7.67 -18.27 1.53
N PRO A 73 -7.59 -19.62 1.46
CA PRO A 73 -7.65 -20.31 0.17
C PRO A 73 -8.96 -20.04 -0.60
N ALA A 74 -10.09 -19.98 0.11
CA ALA A 74 -11.38 -19.68 -0.49
C ALA A 74 -11.44 -18.23 -0.98
N MET A 75 -11.02 -17.28 -0.14
CA MET A 75 -10.99 -15.84 -0.49
C MET A 75 -10.04 -15.54 -1.65
N MET A 76 -8.88 -16.20 -1.70
CA MET A 76 -7.92 -16.06 -2.80
C MET A 76 -8.50 -16.54 -4.12
N ARG A 77 -9.13 -17.72 -4.12
CA ARG A 77 -9.74 -18.28 -5.33
C ARG A 77 -10.93 -17.44 -5.78
N TYR A 78 -11.81 -17.04 -4.86
CA TYR A 78 -12.88 -16.09 -5.14
C TYR A 78 -12.31 -14.82 -5.79
N SER A 79 -11.34 -14.15 -5.16
CA SER A 79 -10.79 -12.88 -5.66
C SER A 79 -9.94 -12.99 -6.94
N SER A 80 -9.68 -14.20 -7.44
CA SER A 80 -8.99 -14.45 -8.70
C SER A 80 -9.94 -14.55 -9.90
N GLU A 81 -11.23 -14.80 -9.64
CA GLU A 81 -12.25 -14.94 -10.67
C GLU A 81 -12.87 -13.57 -11.02
N PRO A 82 -13.39 -13.37 -12.25
CA PRO A 82 -14.08 -12.14 -12.62
C PRO A 82 -15.44 -12.08 -11.93
N HIS A 83 -15.69 -11.00 -11.20
CA HIS A 83 -16.95 -10.77 -10.49
C HIS A 83 -17.58 -9.44 -10.89
N ALA A 84 -18.86 -9.25 -10.57
CA ALA A 84 -19.51 -7.96 -10.71
C ALA A 84 -18.75 -6.88 -9.91
N LYS A 85 -18.83 -5.62 -10.36
CA LYS A 85 -18.29 -4.49 -9.59
C LYS A 85 -18.93 -4.54 -8.19
N ASN A 86 -18.11 -4.60 -7.15
CA ASN A 86 -18.44 -4.66 -5.70
C ASN A 86 -18.40 -6.05 -5.04
N GLU A 87 -18.46 -7.15 -5.78
CA GLU A 87 -18.49 -8.49 -5.15
C GLU A 87 -17.17 -8.84 -4.43
N THR A 88 -16.04 -8.41 -4.98
CA THR A 88 -14.72 -8.49 -4.33
C THR A 88 -14.59 -7.60 -3.09
N HIS A 89 -15.49 -6.62 -2.88
CA HIS A 89 -15.44 -5.77 -1.70
C HIS A 89 -15.85 -6.52 -0.43
N GLU A 90 -16.67 -7.57 -0.52
CA GLU A 90 -17.06 -8.33 0.67
C GLU A 90 -15.87 -9.07 1.29
N VAL A 91 -14.95 -9.59 0.46
CA VAL A 91 -13.69 -10.17 0.96
C VAL A 91 -12.84 -9.10 1.64
N ILE A 92 -12.70 -7.93 1.02
CA ILE A 92 -11.95 -6.80 1.60
C ILE A 92 -12.54 -6.41 2.96
N LYS A 93 -13.87 -6.28 3.04
CA LYS A 93 -14.60 -5.96 4.26
C LYS A 93 -14.34 -6.99 5.37
N TYR A 94 -14.31 -8.28 5.05
CA TYR A 94 -13.95 -9.32 6.03
C TYR A 94 -12.52 -9.18 6.52
N LEU A 95 -11.57 -8.95 5.61
CA LEU A 95 -10.16 -8.79 5.96
C LEU A 95 -9.93 -7.52 6.80
N GLU A 96 -10.58 -6.40 6.45
CA GLU A 96 -10.60 -5.18 7.26
C GLU A 96 -11.18 -5.43 8.65
N TYR A 97 -12.25 -6.21 8.76
CA TYR A 97 -12.78 -6.64 10.06
C TYR A 97 -11.74 -7.45 10.85
N CYS A 98 -11.05 -8.41 10.21
CA CYS A 98 -9.99 -9.17 10.86
C CYS A 98 -8.84 -8.28 11.35
N VAL A 99 -8.38 -7.36 10.50
CA VAL A 99 -7.23 -6.50 10.80
C VAL A 99 -7.60 -5.45 11.86
N HIS A 100 -8.69 -4.72 11.69
CA HIS A 100 -9.02 -3.57 12.55
C HIS A 100 -9.84 -3.94 13.79
N ARG A 101 -10.80 -4.88 13.69
CA ARG A 101 -11.67 -5.25 14.82
C ARG A 101 -11.12 -6.41 15.62
N LEU A 102 -10.61 -7.45 14.95
CA LEU A 102 -10.01 -8.59 15.65
C LEU A 102 -8.53 -8.37 16.02
N GLN A 103 -7.91 -7.28 15.53
CA GLN A 103 -6.48 -7.00 15.74
C GLN A 103 -5.63 -8.21 15.36
N ASN A 104 -5.96 -8.80 14.20
CA ASN A 104 -5.31 -10.01 13.72
C ASN A 104 -3.91 -9.67 13.20
N GLU A 105 -2.92 -10.45 13.64
CA GLU A 105 -1.49 -10.25 13.35
C GLU A 105 -0.94 -11.33 12.38
N ASP A 106 -1.82 -12.12 11.74
CA ASP A 106 -1.39 -13.18 10.82
C ASP A 106 -0.92 -12.59 9.48
N PRO A 107 0.32 -12.86 9.05
CA PRO A 107 0.83 -12.27 7.82
C PRO A 107 0.08 -12.65 6.56
N GLY A 108 -0.57 -13.82 6.53
CA GLY A 108 -1.37 -14.23 5.38
C GLY A 108 -2.59 -13.34 5.17
N ILE A 109 -3.22 -12.89 6.26
CA ILE A 109 -4.38 -11.98 6.24
C ILE A 109 -3.97 -10.60 5.73
N HIS A 110 -2.89 -10.04 6.28
CA HIS A 110 -2.35 -8.74 5.86
C HIS A 110 -1.88 -8.74 4.41
N ASN A 111 -1.13 -9.76 3.99
CA ASN A 111 -0.66 -9.88 2.61
C ASN A 111 -1.82 -10.06 1.62
N LEU A 112 -2.88 -10.80 2.00
CA LEU A 112 -4.06 -10.93 1.15
C LEU A 112 -4.78 -9.58 1.00
N LEU A 113 -5.02 -8.86 2.10
CA LEU A 113 -5.66 -7.55 2.07
C LEU A 113 -4.88 -6.57 1.20
N LEU A 114 -3.56 -6.49 1.40
CA LEU A 114 -2.66 -5.70 0.58
C LEU A 114 -2.80 -6.04 -0.91
N SER A 115 -2.81 -7.33 -1.25
CA SER A 115 -2.93 -7.76 -2.65
C SER A 115 -4.26 -7.37 -3.31
N LEU A 116 -5.32 -7.19 -2.51
CA LEU A 116 -6.61 -6.72 -3.00
C LEU A 116 -6.62 -5.20 -3.14
N TYR A 117 -6.04 -4.46 -2.19
CA TYR A 117 -5.89 -3.01 -2.31
C TYR A 117 -5.05 -2.60 -3.52
N THR A 118 -3.99 -3.32 -3.86
CA THR A 118 -3.16 -3.01 -5.06
C THR A 118 -3.94 -3.07 -6.38
N LYS A 119 -5.04 -3.84 -6.41
CA LYS A 119 -5.89 -3.98 -7.61
C LYS A 119 -6.96 -2.90 -7.73
N LYS A 120 -7.23 -2.11 -6.68
CA LYS A 120 -8.26 -1.06 -6.71
C LYS A 120 -7.75 0.14 -7.50
N GLU A 121 -8.60 0.79 -8.30
CA GLU A 121 -8.21 1.98 -9.06
C GLU A 121 -7.67 3.09 -8.16
N ASP A 122 -8.35 3.36 -7.04
CA ASP A 122 -7.92 4.30 -6.00
C ASP A 122 -6.89 3.68 -5.04
N GLU A 123 -5.76 4.38 -4.88
CA GLU A 123 -4.63 3.97 -4.05
C GLU A 123 -4.78 4.42 -2.58
N SER A 124 -5.78 5.26 -2.25
CA SER A 124 -5.92 5.85 -0.91
C SER A 124 -6.04 4.80 0.19
N ALA A 125 -6.79 3.72 -0.05
CA ALA A 125 -6.91 2.61 0.90
C ALA A 125 -5.59 1.84 1.08
N LEU A 126 -4.81 1.69 0.00
CA LEU A 126 -3.50 1.04 0.06
C LEU A 126 -2.51 1.88 0.87
N LEU A 127 -2.44 3.19 0.61
CA LEU A 127 -1.55 4.11 1.34
C LEU A 127 -1.91 4.15 2.82
N SER A 128 -3.20 4.32 3.15
CA SER A 128 -3.67 4.31 4.54
C SER A 128 -3.34 2.99 5.25
N PHE A 129 -3.42 1.86 4.54
CA PHE A 129 -3.01 0.57 5.09
C PHE A 129 -1.50 0.48 5.36
N LEU A 130 -0.66 0.97 4.45
CA LEU A 130 0.81 0.95 4.59
C LEU A 130 1.32 1.92 5.67
N GLU A 131 0.58 2.99 5.96
CA GLU A 131 0.90 3.96 7.01
C GLU A 131 0.41 3.50 8.40
N CYS A 132 -0.54 2.55 8.44
CA CYS A 132 -1.14 2.10 9.68
C CYS A 132 -0.23 1.14 10.45
N LYS A 133 -0.14 1.37 11.77
CA LYS A 133 0.53 0.46 12.70
C LYS A 133 -0.50 -0.49 13.31
N PHE A 134 -0.33 -1.79 13.05
CA PHE A 134 -1.27 -2.85 13.43
C PHE A 134 -0.87 -3.63 14.70
N GLY A 135 0.34 -3.41 15.22
CA GLY A 135 0.80 -4.08 16.43
C GLY A 135 -0.02 -3.69 17.66
N LYS A 136 -0.15 -4.59 18.63
CA LYS A 136 -0.89 -4.38 19.91
C LYS A 136 -0.23 -3.39 20.88
N GLY A 137 0.59 -2.46 20.38
CA GLY A 137 1.31 -1.48 21.20
C GLY A 137 2.37 -2.09 22.12
N GLN A 138 2.82 -3.32 21.84
CA GLN A 138 3.93 -3.92 22.57
C GLN A 138 5.24 -3.18 22.20
N PRO A 139 6.01 -2.69 23.18
CA PRO A 139 7.30 -2.05 22.91
C PRO A 139 8.22 -3.00 22.15
N GLY A 140 8.71 -2.59 20.98
CA GLY A 140 9.60 -3.39 20.13
C GLY A 140 8.90 -4.51 19.34
N GLY A 141 7.57 -4.58 19.35
CA GLY A 141 6.82 -5.47 18.47
C GLY A 141 6.83 -5.00 17.01
N PRO A 142 6.55 -5.89 16.05
CA PRO A 142 6.40 -5.49 14.65
C PRO A 142 5.24 -4.50 14.50
N GLU A 143 5.48 -3.40 13.77
CA GLU A 143 4.45 -2.39 13.53
C GLU A 143 3.47 -2.81 12.43
N PHE A 144 3.91 -3.69 11.53
CA PHE A 144 3.13 -4.21 10.41
C PHE A 144 3.37 -5.72 10.24
N PHE A 145 2.41 -6.41 9.61
CA PHE A 145 2.43 -7.87 9.48
C PHE A 145 2.45 -8.37 8.02
N TYR A 146 2.69 -7.50 7.04
CA TYR A 146 2.91 -7.90 5.64
C TYR A 146 4.41 -8.02 5.31
N ASP A 147 4.74 -8.70 4.21
CA ASP A 147 6.11 -8.77 3.70
C ASP A 147 6.39 -7.57 2.78
N PRO A 148 7.36 -6.68 3.11
CA PRO A 148 7.63 -5.48 2.31
C PRO A 148 8.07 -5.78 0.88
N LYS A 149 8.84 -6.86 0.65
CA LYS A 149 9.32 -7.23 -0.69
C LYS A 149 8.18 -7.75 -1.56
N TYR A 150 7.27 -8.51 -0.96
CA TYR A 150 6.03 -8.95 -1.58
C TYR A 150 5.16 -7.76 -1.96
N ALA A 151 4.95 -6.83 -1.02
CA ALA A 151 4.18 -5.61 -1.22
C ALA A 151 4.74 -4.77 -2.37
N LEU A 152 6.06 -4.52 -2.37
CA LEU A 152 6.75 -3.77 -3.42
C LEU A 152 6.57 -4.43 -4.79
N ARG A 153 6.76 -5.75 -4.88
CA ARG A 153 6.58 -6.49 -6.14
C ARG A 153 5.16 -6.35 -6.70
N LEU A 154 4.15 -6.39 -5.84
CA LEU A 154 2.75 -6.20 -6.25
C LEU A 154 2.49 -4.75 -6.70
N CYS A 155 2.94 -3.77 -5.92
CA CYS A 155 2.74 -2.36 -6.22
C CYS A 155 3.42 -1.97 -7.55
N LEU A 156 4.64 -2.44 -7.81
CA LEU A 156 5.32 -2.21 -9.09
C LEU A 156 4.57 -2.84 -10.27
N LYS A 157 4.06 -4.06 -10.10
CA LYS A 157 3.29 -4.76 -11.14
C LYS A 157 2.00 -3.99 -11.49
N GLU A 158 1.29 -3.49 -10.49
CA GLU A 158 0.03 -2.74 -10.64
C GLU A 158 0.25 -1.22 -10.81
N LYS A 159 1.51 -0.77 -10.96
CA LYS A 159 1.92 0.64 -11.15
C LYS A 159 1.44 1.59 -10.03
N ARG A 160 1.44 1.12 -8.79
CA ARG A 160 1.13 1.87 -7.56
C ARG A 160 2.37 2.61 -7.07
N MET A 161 2.73 3.67 -7.79
CA MET A 161 4.04 4.31 -7.64
C MET A 161 4.19 5.01 -6.29
N ARG A 162 3.14 5.66 -5.76
CA ARG A 162 3.20 6.32 -4.44
C ARG A 162 3.38 5.30 -3.32
N ALA A 163 2.68 4.17 -3.37
CA ALA A 163 2.87 3.07 -2.44
C ALA A 163 4.28 2.47 -2.54
N CYS A 164 4.85 2.37 -3.74
CA CYS A 164 6.23 1.90 -3.91
C CYS A 164 7.25 2.83 -3.23
N VAL A 165 7.07 4.16 -3.37
CA VAL A 165 7.91 5.16 -2.69
C VAL A 165 7.87 4.93 -1.17
N HIS A 166 6.67 4.81 -0.60
CA HIS A 166 6.49 4.56 0.83
C HIS A 166 7.15 3.25 1.28
N ILE A 167 7.00 2.16 0.52
CA ILE A 167 7.61 0.87 0.86
C ILE A 167 9.14 0.93 0.79
N TYR A 168 9.73 1.62 -0.20
CA TYR A 168 11.18 1.83 -0.24
C TYR A 168 11.68 2.61 0.98
N SER A 169 10.97 3.67 1.35
CA SER A 169 11.26 4.48 2.53
C SER A 169 11.22 3.64 3.81
N MET A 170 10.18 2.81 3.98
CA MET A 170 10.08 1.85 5.09
C MET A 170 11.21 0.82 5.16
N MET A 171 11.79 0.46 4.00
CA MET A 171 12.91 -0.48 3.90
C MET A 171 14.28 0.22 4.04
N SER A 172 14.31 1.51 4.39
CA SER A 172 15.50 2.36 4.44
C SER A 172 16.25 2.44 3.10
N MET A 173 15.55 2.23 2.00
CA MET A 173 16.04 2.36 0.62
C MET A 173 15.73 3.76 0.09
N HIS A 174 16.31 4.77 0.75
CA HIS A 174 15.95 6.17 0.53
C HIS A 174 16.31 6.67 -0.88
N GLU A 175 17.41 6.20 -1.46
CA GLU A 175 17.81 6.57 -2.82
C GLU A 175 16.78 6.08 -3.85
N GLU A 176 16.35 4.82 -3.73
CA GLU A 176 15.31 4.25 -4.60
C GLU A 176 13.95 4.94 -4.38
N ALA A 177 13.62 5.28 -3.13
CA ALA A 177 12.40 6.03 -2.81
C ALA A 177 12.38 7.40 -3.52
N VAL A 178 13.45 8.19 -3.38
CA VAL A 178 13.58 9.52 -4.01
C VAL A 178 13.64 9.41 -5.54
N ALA A 179 14.40 8.46 -6.08
CA ALA A 179 14.47 8.24 -7.53
C ALA A 179 13.11 7.88 -8.14
N LEU A 180 12.28 7.13 -7.42
CA LEU A 180 10.93 6.82 -7.86
C LEU A 180 9.98 8.01 -7.66
N ALA A 181 10.08 8.71 -6.53
CA ALA A 181 9.26 9.88 -6.22
C ALA A 181 9.43 10.98 -7.27
N LEU A 182 10.65 11.23 -7.75
CA LEU A 182 10.94 12.19 -8.82
C LEU A 182 10.19 11.91 -10.14
N GLN A 183 9.81 10.65 -10.39
CA GLN A 183 9.02 10.28 -11.58
C GLN A 183 7.51 10.50 -11.38
N VAL A 184 7.07 10.66 -10.13
CA VAL A 184 5.65 10.78 -9.76
C VAL A 184 5.31 12.22 -9.44
N ASP A 185 6.05 12.81 -8.51
CA ASP A 185 5.78 14.09 -7.87
C ASP A 185 7.06 14.62 -7.20
N PRO A 186 7.67 15.71 -7.70
CA PRO A 186 8.86 16.30 -7.09
C PRO A 186 8.67 16.71 -5.63
N GLU A 187 7.46 17.11 -5.23
CA GLU A 187 7.17 17.46 -3.83
C GLU A 187 7.26 16.24 -2.91
N LEU A 188 6.84 15.07 -3.40
CA LEU A 188 7.00 13.81 -2.68
C LEU A 188 8.48 13.45 -2.50
N ALA A 189 9.33 13.73 -3.50
CA ALA A 189 10.77 13.45 -3.40
C ALA A 189 11.44 14.29 -2.31
N MET A 190 11.06 15.57 -2.20
CA MET A 190 11.54 16.46 -1.13
C MET A 190 11.07 15.97 0.24
N ALA A 191 9.77 15.64 0.37
CA ALA A 191 9.22 15.10 1.61
C ALA A 191 9.88 13.79 2.06
N GLU A 192 10.24 12.89 1.14
CA GLU A 192 10.99 11.67 1.47
C GLU A 192 12.44 11.96 1.91
N THR A 193 13.05 13.00 1.35
CA THR A 193 14.41 13.41 1.72
C THR A 193 14.45 14.03 3.11
N ASP A 194 13.44 14.82 3.46
CA ASP A 194 13.34 15.47 4.77
C ASP A 194 13.12 14.47 5.92
N LYS A 195 12.65 13.24 5.64
CA LYS A 195 12.56 12.17 6.64
C LYS A 195 13.93 11.66 7.10
N VAL A 196 15.00 11.92 6.34
CA VAL A 196 16.36 11.51 6.68
C VAL A 196 17.03 12.60 7.51
N GLU A 197 16.81 12.58 8.82
CA GLU A 197 17.34 13.59 9.74
C GLU A 197 18.73 13.22 10.31
N ASP A 198 18.99 11.93 10.53
CA ASP A 198 20.16 11.46 11.27
C ASP A 198 21.42 11.18 10.41
N ASP A 199 21.32 11.30 9.08
CA ASP A 199 22.41 11.02 8.14
C ASP A 199 22.57 12.18 7.15
N GLU A 200 23.45 13.14 7.50
CA GLU A 200 23.70 14.35 6.72
C GLU A 200 24.31 14.04 5.33
N ASP A 201 25.17 13.02 5.24
CA ASP A 201 25.80 12.61 3.97
C ASP A 201 24.77 12.02 3.01
N LEU A 202 23.89 11.13 3.51
CA LEU A 202 22.78 10.59 2.72
C LEU A 202 21.80 11.70 2.35
N ARG A 203 21.41 12.56 3.29
CA ARG A 203 20.51 13.68 3.03
C ARG A 203 21.07 14.59 1.93
N LYS A 204 22.36 14.92 2.01
CA LYS A 204 23.07 15.70 0.96
C LYS A 204 23.01 15.00 -0.40
N LYS A 205 23.26 13.69 -0.43
CA LYS A 205 23.18 12.88 -1.66
C LYS A 205 21.77 12.90 -2.28
N LEU A 206 20.73 12.74 -1.48
CA LEU A 206 19.33 12.76 -1.94
C LEU A 206 18.93 14.13 -2.49
N TRP A 207 19.28 15.22 -1.80
CA TRP A 207 19.07 16.58 -2.31
C TRP A 207 19.80 16.84 -3.62
N LEU A 208 21.02 16.30 -3.80
CA LEU A 208 21.72 16.37 -5.09
C LEU A 208 20.99 15.61 -6.20
N MET A 209 20.36 14.47 -5.90
CA MET A 209 19.54 13.75 -6.87
C MET A 209 18.34 14.59 -7.32
N ILE A 210 17.65 15.25 -6.39
CA ILE A 210 16.52 16.14 -6.68
C ILE A 210 16.99 17.36 -7.49
N ALA A 211 18.06 18.02 -7.06
CA ALA A 211 18.64 19.17 -7.75
C ALA A 211 19.02 18.83 -9.20
N LYS A 212 19.72 17.71 -9.38
CA LYS A 212 20.10 17.21 -10.71
C LYS A 212 18.86 16.99 -11.58
N HIS A 213 17.83 16.32 -11.05
CA HIS A 213 16.60 16.06 -11.79
C HIS A 213 15.89 17.36 -12.19
N ALA A 214 15.79 18.32 -11.27
CA ALA A 214 15.17 19.62 -11.53
C ALA A 214 15.90 20.39 -12.64
N ILE A 215 17.23 20.43 -12.61
CA ILE A 215 18.05 21.14 -13.61
C ILE A 215 17.99 20.45 -14.99
N GLU A 216 18.03 19.11 -15.04
CA GLU A 216 18.04 18.34 -16.29
C GLU A 216 16.68 18.34 -17.01
N GLN A 217 15.57 18.39 -16.28
CA GLN A 217 14.23 18.36 -16.87
C GLN A 217 13.77 19.71 -17.42
N GLU A 218 14.44 20.80 -17.06
CA GLU A 218 14.02 22.14 -17.47
C GLU A 218 14.36 22.48 -18.91
N LYS A 219 13.32 22.59 -19.73
CA LYS A 219 13.36 23.07 -21.12
C LYS A 219 13.45 24.61 -21.23
N GLY A 220 13.76 25.30 -20.13
CA GLY A 220 13.84 26.75 -20.04
C GLY A 220 15.10 27.33 -20.67
N THR A 221 15.19 28.66 -20.70
CA THR A 221 16.45 29.32 -21.06
C THR A 221 17.48 29.11 -19.95
N LYS A 222 18.77 29.00 -20.28
CA LYS A 222 19.86 28.75 -19.31
C LYS A 222 19.78 29.63 -18.04
N ARG A 223 19.39 30.90 -18.20
CA ARG A 223 19.27 31.88 -17.10
C ARG A 223 18.10 31.62 -16.16
N GLU A 224 17.00 31.07 -16.67
CA GLU A 224 15.85 30.70 -15.87
C GLU A 224 16.16 29.49 -14.99
N ASN A 225 16.83 28.48 -15.56
CA ASN A 225 17.24 27.28 -14.85
C ASN A 225 18.20 27.61 -13.69
N ILE A 226 19.14 28.54 -13.90
CA ILE A 226 20.04 29.03 -12.84
C ILE A 226 19.24 29.68 -11.69
N ARG A 227 18.27 30.55 -12.01
CA ARG A 227 17.47 31.24 -10.97
C ARG A 227 16.66 30.26 -10.14
N LYS A 228 16.06 29.25 -10.76
CA LYS A 228 15.28 28.23 -10.06
C LYS A 228 16.16 27.31 -9.24
N ALA A 229 17.34 26.93 -9.74
CA ALA A 229 18.31 26.19 -8.96
C ALA A 229 18.78 26.97 -7.72
N ILE A 230 18.99 28.29 -7.82
CA ILE A 230 19.30 29.15 -6.66
C ILE A 230 18.11 29.23 -5.69
N ALA A 231 16.88 29.29 -6.18
CA ALA A 231 15.69 29.25 -5.33
C ALA A 231 15.58 27.91 -4.59
N PHE A 232 15.83 26.80 -5.29
CA PHE A 232 15.87 25.45 -4.73
C PHE A 232 16.94 25.29 -3.65
N LEU A 233 18.14 25.84 -3.83
CA LEU A 233 19.19 25.80 -2.80
C LEU A 233 18.74 26.42 -1.47
N LYS A 234 17.87 27.44 -1.50
CA LYS A 234 17.30 28.02 -0.27
C LYS A 234 16.39 27.05 0.48
N GLU A 235 15.78 26.09 -0.22
CA GLU A 235 14.93 25.07 0.39
C GLU A 235 15.77 23.99 1.10
N THR A 236 17.07 23.90 0.79
CA THR A 236 17.98 22.90 1.38
C THR A 236 18.63 23.32 2.71
N ASP A 237 18.23 24.46 3.30
CA ASP A 237 18.73 24.98 4.59
C ASP A 237 20.28 24.96 4.69
N ASP A 238 20.95 25.53 3.69
CA ASP A 238 22.42 25.59 3.54
C ASP A 238 23.16 24.23 3.41
N LEU A 239 22.43 23.11 3.30
CA LEU A 239 23.02 21.77 3.10
C LEU A 239 23.74 21.64 1.75
N LEU A 240 23.17 22.25 0.70
CA LEU A 240 23.79 22.32 -0.62
C LEU A 240 24.33 23.71 -0.89
N LYS A 241 25.52 23.76 -1.47
CA LYS A 241 26.11 24.99 -1.99
C LYS A 241 25.98 25.05 -3.50
N ILE A 242 26.18 26.26 -4.03
CA ILE A 242 26.16 26.47 -5.48
C ILE A 242 27.18 25.57 -6.19
N GLU A 243 28.36 25.39 -5.59
CA GLU A 243 29.44 24.57 -6.13
C GLU A 243 29.04 23.11 -6.32
N ASP A 244 28.13 22.59 -5.48
CA ASP A 244 27.68 21.20 -5.55
C ASP A 244 26.76 20.94 -6.75
N ILE A 245 26.01 21.96 -7.22
CA ILE A 245 25.06 21.84 -8.34
C ILE A 245 25.61 22.33 -9.68
N LEU A 246 26.70 23.12 -9.66
CA LEU A 246 27.37 23.62 -10.87
C LEU A 246 27.67 22.52 -11.91
N PRO A 247 28.12 21.31 -11.53
CA PRO A 247 28.41 20.24 -12.49
C PRO A 247 27.20 19.76 -13.30
N PHE A 248 25.97 20.04 -12.87
CA PHE A 248 24.75 19.59 -13.56
C PHE A 248 24.34 20.50 -14.72
N PHE A 249 24.99 21.67 -14.89
CA PHE A 249 24.68 22.58 -15.98
C PHE A 249 25.44 22.20 -17.26
N PRO A 250 24.78 22.13 -18.43
CA PRO A 250 25.33 21.57 -19.67
C PRO A 250 26.44 22.40 -20.34
N ASP A 251 26.76 23.60 -19.83
CA ASP A 251 27.93 24.38 -20.22
C ASP A 251 28.32 25.26 -19.03
N PHE A 252 29.62 25.43 -18.78
CA PHE A 252 30.18 26.33 -17.77
C PHE A 252 29.84 27.80 -18.14
N ALA A 253 28.58 28.19 -17.96
CA ALA A 253 28.06 29.49 -18.34
C ALA A 253 28.32 30.50 -17.22
N LEU A 254 29.40 31.27 -17.41
CA LEU A 254 29.76 32.54 -16.79
C LEU A 254 29.19 32.82 -15.39
N ILE A 255 30.12 32.83 -14.43
CA ILE A 255 30.02 33.35 -13.05
C ILE A 255 29.20 34.66 -12.93
N ASP A 256 29.07 35.44 -14.00
CA ASP A 256 28.31 36.70 -14.01
C ASP A 256 26.79 36.55 -13.83
N ASP A 257 26.16 35.47 -14.31
CA ASP A 257 24.71 35.26 -14.09
C ASP A 257 24.39 34.82 -12.65
N PHE A 258 25.32 34.10 -12.00
CA PHE A 258 25.27 33.79 -10.57
C PHE A 258 25.48 35.06 -9.73
N LYS A 259 26.44 35.92 -10.09
CA LYS A 259 26.66 37.20 -9.40
C LYS A 259 25.48 38.17 -9.54
N ALA A 260 24.83 38.24 -10.70
CA ALA A 260 23.68 39.11 -10.94
C ALA A 260 22.40 38.65 -10.21
N SER A 261 22.29 37.36 -9.91
CA SER A 261 21.19 36.82 -9.09
C SER A 261 21.49 36.96 -7.60
N SER A 262 22.75 36.82 -7.17
CA SER A 262 23.18 37.17 -5.82
C SER A 262 22.93 38.65 -5.50
N THR A 263 23.17 39.60 -6.41
CA THR A 263 22.94 41.03 -6.13
C THR A 263 21.46 41.41 -5.96
N SER A 264 20.52 40.71 -6.59
CA SER A 264 19.08 40.92 -6.35
C SER A 264 18.56 40.18 -5.13
N VAL A 265 19.15 39.04 -4.75
CA VAL A 265 18.71 38.24 -3.59
C VAL A 265 19.34 38.73 -2.27
N VAL A 266 20.58 39.23 -2.31
CA VAL A 266 21.26 39.78 -1.12
C VAL A 266 20.60 41.09 -0.64
N LEU A 267 19.91 41.83 -1.52
CA LEU A 267 19.20 43.04 -1.11
C LEU A 267 17.92 42.77 -0.27
N HIS A 268 17.40 41.55 -0.25
CA HIS A 268 16.22 41.18 0.55
C HIS A 268 16.58 40.40 1.84
N CYS A 269 17.85 40.04 2.05
CA CYS A 269 18.31 39.42 3.31
C CYS A 269 18.95 40.43 4.28
N PHE A 270 19.00 41.72 3.91
CA PHE A 270 19.52 42.82 4.75
C PHE A 270 18.48 43.92 5.03
N LYS A 271 17.19 43.55 5.12
CA LYS A 271 16.15 44.34 5.80
C LYS A 271 15.31 43.46 6.69
#